data_AF-A0A6H0WMW1-F1
#
_entry.id   AF-A0A6H0WMW1-F1
#
_cell.length_a   1.000
_cell.length_b   1.000
_cell.length_c   1.000
_cell.angle_alpha   90.00
_cell.angle_beta   90.00
_cell.angle_gamma   90.00
#
_symmetry.space_group_name_H-M   'P 1'
#
loop_
_entity.id
_entity.type
_entity.pdbx_description
1 polymer ?
#
loop_
_entity_poly.entity_id
_entity_poly.type
_entity_poly.pdbx_seq_one_letter_code
_entity_poly.pdbx_strand_id
1 'polypeptide(L)'
;MNEKMEQIIFQIILHGGNGRSSAMEAIAAAKSGDAEEARKKLQDAAEELTKAHHYQTELIQNEAGGEKTEMTLLMVHAQDHLMNAMTVKDLAAEFIELYEKITEQRGASI
;
A
#
# COMPACT_ATOMS: atom_id res chain seq x y z
N MET A 1 16.14 4.08 -21.09
CA MET A 1 15.87 3.21 -19.93
C MET A 1 16.58 1.88 -20.10
N ASN A 2 17.27 1.37 -19.06
CA ASN A 2 17.92 0.06 -19.08
C ASN A 2 17.00 -1.00 -18.43
N GLU A 3 17.24 -2.28 -18.72
CA GLU A 3 16.40 -3.39 -18.24
C GLU A 3 16.26 -3.42 -16.71
N LYS A 4 17.31 -3.06 -15.97
CA LYS A 4 17.28 -3.00 -14.50
C LYS A 4 16.27 -1.97 -13.99
N MET A 5 16.22 -0.78 -14.60
CA MET A 5 15.28 0.27 -14.23
C MET A 5 13.83 -0.13 -14.54
N GLU A 6 13.58 -0.77 -15.67
CA GLU A 6 12.26 -1.31 -16.02
C GLU A 6 11.79 -2.34 -15.00
N GLN A 7 12.67 -3.24 -14.57
CA GLN A 7 12.35 -4.22 -13.54
C GLN A 7 11.98 -3.55 -12.22
N ILE A 8 12.75 -2.55 -11.76
CA ILE A 8 12.45 -1.81 -10.53
C ILE A 8 11.06 -1.15 -10.63
N ILE A 9 10.78 -0.49 -11.74
CA ILE A 9 9.49 0.17 -11.98
C ILE A 9 8.34 -0.86 -11.91
N PHE A 10 8.46 -2.00 -12.58
CA PHE A 10 7.43 -3.03 -12.53
C PHE A 10 7.27 -3.65 -11.14
N GLN A 11 8.35 -3.81 -10.36
CA GLN A 11 8.26 -4.27 -8.98
C GLN A 11 7.50 -3.29 -8.09
N ILE A 12 7.74 -1.98 -8.24
CA ILE A 12 6.99 -0.95 -7.52
C ILE A 12 5.51 -1.00 -7.89
N ILE A 13 5.17 -1.10 -9.18
CA ILE A 13 3.78 -1.18 -9.64
C ILE A 13 3.09 -2.44 -9.13
N LEU A 14 3.74 -3.60 -9.22
CA LEU A 14 3.21 -4.88 -8.77
C LEU A 14 2.88 -4.85 -7.28
N HIS A 15 3.88 -4.53 -6.45
CA HIS A 15 3.74 -4.54 -5.01
C HIS A 15 2.86 -3.39 -4.50
N GLY A 16 2.92 -2.21 -5.13
CA GLY A 16 1.99 -1.10 -4.86
C GLY A 16 0.53 -1.46 -5.20
N GLY A 17 0.31 -2.14 -6.33
CA GLY A 17 -1.00 -2.62 -6.76
C GLY A 17 -1.58 -3.68 -5.82
N ASN A 18 -0.76 -4.66 -5.41
CA ASN A 18 -1.14 -5.67 -4.44
C ASN A 18 -1.46 -5.05 -3.08
N GLY A 19 -0.58 -4.17 -2.59
CA GLY A 19 -0.77 -3.48 -1.32
C GLY A 19 -2.06 -2.66 -1.27
N ARG A 20 -2.36 -1.93 -2.35
CA ARG A 20 -3.64 -1.21 -2.48
C ARG A 20 -4.84 -2.15 -2.47
N SER A 21 -4.77 -3.26 -3.21
CA SER A 21 -5.87 -4.22 -3.30
C SER A 21 -6.16 -4.85 -1.94
N SER A 22 -5.13 -5.32 -1.23
CA SER A 22 -5.27 -5.85 0.13
C SER A 22 -5.82 -4.81 1.11
N ALA A 23 -5.38 -3.54 1.04
CA ALA A 23 -5.93 -2.48 1.89
C ALA A 23 -7.43 -2.23 1.63
N MET A 24 -7.87 -2.26 0.36
CA MET A 24 -9.28 -2.13 0.01
C MET A 24 -10.11 -3.34 0.46
N GLU A 25 -9.55 -4.56 0.36
CA GLU A 25 -10.15 -5.78 0.88
C GLU A 25 -10.28 -5.75 2.41
N ALA A 26 -9.30 -5.18 3.11
CA ALA A 26 -9.34 -4.99 4.55
C ALA A 26 -10.51 -4.10 4.99
N ILE A 27 -10.74 -2.98 4.27
CA ILE A 27 -11.89 -2.10 4.49
C ILE A 27 -13.20 -2.86 4.27
N ALA A 28 -13.27 -3.68 3.21
CA ALA A 28 -14.47 -4.45 2.88
C ALA A 28 -14.80 -5.48 3.97
N ALA A 29 -13.79 -6.20 4.47
CA ALA A 29 -13.94 -7.18 5.55
C ALA A 29 -14.41 -6.53 6.86
N ALA A 30 -13.80 -5.41 7.25
CA ALA A 30 -14.21 -4.66 8.45
C ALA A 30 -15.65 -4.16 8.34
N LYS A 31 -16.04 -3.68 7.15
CA LYS A 31 -17.41 -3.24 6.87
C LYS A 31 -18.44 -4.37 7.00
N SER A 32 -18.05 -5.63 6.71
CA SER A 32 -18.90 -6.81 6.93
C SER A 32 -18.88 -7.35 8.36
N GLY A 33 -18.08 -6.75 9.26
CA GLY A 33 -17.92 -7.20 10.65
C GLY A 33 -16.91 -8.33 10.83
N ASP A 34 -16.12 -8.64 9.80
CA ASP A 34 -15.03 -9.63 9.86
C ASP A 34 -13.72 -8.92 10.24
N ALA A 35 -13.53 -8.73 11.55
CA ALA A 35 -12.37 -8.02 12.09
C ALA A 35 -11.06 -8.81 11.91
N GLU A 36 -11.11 -10.15 11.90
CA GLU A 36 -9.94 -11.00 11.75
C GLU A 36 -9.38 -10.91 10.32
N GLU A 37 -10.23 -11.10 9.32
CA GLU A 37 -9.81 -10.98 7.91
C GLU A 37 -9.40 -9.55 7.59
N ALA A 38 -10.06 -8.53 8.16
CA ALA A 38 -9.65 -7.14 8.00
C ALA A 38 -8.22 -6.88 8.48
N ARG A 39 -7.87 -7.35 9.69
CA ARG A 39 -6.52 -7.18 10.26
C ARG A 39 -5.48 -7.94 9.44
N LYS A 40 -5.80 -9.15 9.00
CA LYS A 40 -4.94 -9.94 8.13
C LYS A 40 -4.66 -9.24 6.80
N LYS A 41 -5.70 -8.75 6.13
CA LYS A 41 -5.56 -8.02 4.85
C LYS A 41 -4.79 -6.71 5.00
N LEU A 42 -4.95 -6.01 6.12
CA LEU A 42 -4.15 -4.83 6.43
C LEU A 42 -2.66 -5.18 6.61
N GLN A 43 -2.36 -6.33 7.22
CA GLN A 43 -0.99 -6.84 7.32
C GLN A 43 -0.43 -7.22 5.95
N ASP A 44 -1.18 -7.97 5.13
CA ASP A 44 -0.78 -8.32 3.77
C ASP A 44 -0.47 -7.05 2.94
N ALA A 45 -1.28 -6.00 3.11
CA ALA A 45 -1.03 -4.70 2.48
C ALA A 45 0.30 -4.08 2.94
N ALA A 46 0.58 -4.09 4.24
CA ALA A 46 1.81 -3.56 4.79
C ALA A 46 3.06 -4.31 4.29
N GLU A 47 2.99 -5.63 4.17
CA GLU A 47 4.10 -6.46 3.67
C GLU A 47 4.40 -6.18 2.20
N GLU A 48 3.39 -6.07 1.35
CA GLU A 48 3.57 -5.72 -0.07
C GLU A 48 4.10 -4.29 -0.23
N LEU A 49 3.53 -3.32 0.49
CA LEU A 49 3.99 -1.93 0.43
C LEU A 49 5.42 -1.76 0.94
N THR A 50 5.83 -2.57 1.92
CA THR A 50 7.22 -2.59 2.39
C THR A 50 8.15 -2.98 1.25
N LYS A 51 7.84 -4.02 0.46
CA LYS A 51 8.66 -4.43 -0.69
C LYS A 51 8.79 -3.29 -1.72
N ALA A 52 7.66 -2.67 -2.10
CA ALA A 52 7.67 -1.53 -3.03
C ALA A 52 8.48 -0.33 -2.48
N HIS A 53 8.35 -0.03 -1.19
CA HIS A 53 9.04 1.09 -0.54
C HIS A 53 10.56 0.88 -0.51
N HIS A 54 11.06 -0.36 -0.42
CA HIS A 54 12.50 -0.64 -0.52
C HIS A 54 13.05 -0.22 -1.87
N TYR A 55 12.36 -0.55 -2.97
CA TYR A 55 12.74 -0.13 -4.31
C TYR A 55 12.70 1.41 -4.48
N GLN A 56 11.66 2.06 -3.95
CA GLN A 56 11.59 3.52 -3.93
C GLN A 56 12.75 4.15 -3.15
N THR A 57 13.09 3.57 -1.99
CA THR A 57 14.20 4.04 -1.15
C THR A 57 15.53 3.91 -1.87
N GLU A 58 15.78 2.78 -2.55
CA GLU A 58 16.99 2.57 -3.35
C GLU A 58 17.12 3.65 -4.45
N LEU A 59 16.02 3.94 -5.17
CA LEU A 59 16.01 4.98 -6.21
C LEU A 59 16.37 6.37 -5.64
N ILE A 60 15.77 6.76 -4.51
CA ILE A 60 16.05 8.04 -3.85
C ILE A 60 17.50 8.10 -3.35
N GLN A 61 18.01 7.01 -2.78
CA GLN A 61 19.39 6.93 -2.30
C GLN A 61 20.41 7.06 -3.43
N ASN A 62 20.18 6.38 -4.56
CA ASN A 62 21.05 6.48 -5.74
C ASN A 62 21.05 7.90 -6.31
N GLU A 63 19.87 8.54 -6.40
CA GLU A 63 19.77 9.93 -6.84
C GLU A 63 20.50 10.91 -5.91
N ALA A 64 20.35 10.76 -4.59
CA ALA A 64 21.08 11.54 -3.60
C ALA A 64 22.60 11.31 -3.65
N GLY A 65 23.03 10.10 -4.06
CA GLY A 65 24.42 9.74 -4.31
C GLY A 65 25.02 10.33 -5.60
N GLY A 66 24.22 11.03 -6.41
CA GLY A 66 24.64 11.66 -7.66
C GLY A 66 24.39 10.83 -8.92
N GLU A 67 23.76 9.65 -8.80
CA GLU A 67 23.34 8.87 -9.95
C GLU A 67 22.07 9.48 -10.57
N LYS A 68 22.17 9.98 -11.79
CA LYS A 68 21.00 10.52 -12.48
C LYS A 68 20.02 9.39 -12.81
N THR A 69 18.83 9.45 -12.23
CA THR A 69 17.71 8.60 -12.61
C THR A 69 16.97 9.20 -13.81
N GLU A 70 16.72 8.39 -14.84
CA GLU A 70 15.94 8.81 -16.00
C GLU A 70 14.45 8.90 -15.62
N MET A 71 13.90 10.11 -15.65
CA MET A 71 12.49 10.32 -15.34
C MET A 71 11.63 10.03 -16.56
N THR A 72 10.88 8.93 -16.51
CA THR A 72 9.91 8.54 -17.55
C THR A 72 8.50 8.63 -17.00
N LEU A 73 7.49 8.69 -17.89
CA LEU A 73 6.08 8.64 -17.47
C LEU A 73 5.78 7.36 -16.65
N LEU A 74 6.42 6.24 -17.02
CA LEU A 74 6.24 4.98 -16.31
C LEU A 74 6.87 5.00 -14.90
N MET A 75 8.01 5.67 -14.72
CA MET A 75 8.61 5.90 -13.40
C MET A 75 7.69 6.73 -12.50
N VAL A 76 7.17 7.85 -13.03
CA VAL A 76 6.22 8.70 -12.31
C VAL A 76 4.98 7.90 -11.91
N HIS A 77 4.42 7.13 -12.84
CA HIS A 77 3.27 6.28 -12.60
C HIS A 77 3.51 5.23 -11.50
N ALA A 78 4.71 4.64 -11.44
CA ALA A 78 5.07 3.70 -10.39
C ALA A 78 5.11 4.36 -9.00
N GLN A 79 5.72 5.54 -8.91
CA GLN A 79 5.76 6.33 -7.67
C GLN A 79 4.35 6.77 -7.23
N ASP A 80 3.50 7.20 -8.17
CA ASP A 80 2.09 7.53 -7.92
C ASP A 80 1.33 6.33 -7.37
N HIS A 81 1.50 5.16 -7.98
CA HIS A 81 0.88 3.91 -7.52
C HIS A 81 1.26 3.59 -6.07
N LEU A 82 2.54 3.67 -5.74
CA LEU A 82 3.06 3.38 -4.40
C LEU A 82 2.52 4.35 -3.36
N MET A 83 2.64 5.66 -3.59
CA MET A 83 2.21 6.68 -2.63
C MET A 83 0.69 6.66 -2.43
N ASN A 84 -0.08 6.44 -3.49
CA ASN A 84 -1.52 6.25 -3.38
C ASN A 84 -1.85 4.98 -2.57
N ALA A 85 -1.15 3.88 -2.79
CA ALA A 85 -1.38 2.64 -2.06
C ALA A 85 -1.05 2.76 -0.56
N MET A 86 0.04 3.45 -0.21
CA MET A 86 0.39 3.78 1.18
C MET A 86 -0.71 4.61 1.85
N THR A 87 -1.15 5.68 1.18
CA THR A 87 -2.24 6.53 1.68
C THR A 87 -3.52 5.72 1.90
N VAL A 88 -3.87 4.83 0.96
CA VAL A 88 -5.05 3.96 1.10
C VAL A 88 -4.89 2.99 2.27
N LYS A 89 -3.70 2.43 2.50
CA LYS A 89 -3.44 1.53 3.64
C LYS A 89 -3.53 2.25 4.99
N ASP A 90 -3.05 3.49 5.08
CA ASP A 90 -3.18 4.28 6.30
C ASP A 90 -4.64 4.64 6.59
N LEU A 91 -5.41 5.03 5.56
CA LEU A 91 -6.84 5.25 5.69
C LEU A 91 -7.60 3.95 6.00
N ALA A 92 -7.18 2.81 5.47
CA ALA A 92 -7.78 1.52 5.75
C ALA A 92 -7.70 1.17 7.23
N ALA A 93 -6.57 1.47 7.89
CA ALA A 93 -6.42 1.28 9.33
C ALA A 93 -7.47 2.10 10.12
N GLU A 94 -7.62 3.38 9.80
CA GLU A 94 -8.63 4.25 10.42
C GLU A 94 -10.06 3.74 10.20
N PHE A 95 -10.37 3.24 9.01
CA PHE A 95 -11.69 2.66 8.71
C PHE A 95 -11.97 1.39 9.51
N ILE A 96 -10.96 0.51 9.68
CA ILE A 96 -11.09 -0.70 10.48
C ILE A 96 -11.43 -0.34 11.92
N GLU A 97 -10.66 0.58 12.53
CA GLU A 97 -10.94 1.04 13.90
C GLU A 97 -12.33 1.67 14.04
N LEU A 98 -12.76 2.44 13.03
CA LEU A 98 -14.09 3.04 13.01
C LEU A 98 -15.19 1.98 12.99
N TYR A 99 -15.07 0.95 12.14
CA TYR A 99 -16.05 -0.13 12.02
C TYR A 99 -16.09 -1.01 13.28
N GLU A 100 -14.95 -1.27 13.91
CA GLU A 100 -14.89 -1.99 15.19
C GLU A 100 -15.65 -1.24 16.28
N LYS A 101 -15.40 0.07 16.46
CA LYS A 101 -16.11 0.91 17.44
C LYS A 101 -17.63 0.96 17.19
N ILE A 102 -18.06 1.06 15.93
CA ILE A 102 -19.48 1.04 15.56
C ILE A 102 -20.12 -0.31 15.92
N THR A 103 -19.41 -1.42 15.69
CA THR A 103 -19.89 -2.76 15.98
C THR A 103 -20.03 -3.01 17.48
N GLU A 104 -19.04 -2.56 18.28
CA GLU A 104 -19.10 -2.61 19.75
C GLU A 104 -20.30 -1.83 20.31
N GLN A 105 -20.56 -0.61 19.81
CA GLN A 105 -21.71 0.21 20.23
C GLN A 105 -23.05 -0.45 19.89
N ARG A 106 -23.16 -1.13 18.75
CA ARG A 106 -24.36 -1.89 18.37
C ARG A 106 -24.55 -3.12 19.26
N GLY A 107 -23.47 -3.79 19.65
CA GLY A 107 -23.51 -4.94 20.56
C GLY A 107 -23.88 -4.56 22.00
N ALA A 108 -23.48 -3.36 22.46
CA ALA A 108 -23.80 -2.85 23.80
C ALA A 108 -25.23 -2.28 23.96
N SER A 109 -26.00 -2.21 22.87
CA SER A 109 -27.37 -1.67 22.85
C SER A 109 -28.46 -2.76 22.93
N ILE A 110 -28.09 -4.00 23.24
CA ILE A 110 -28.97 -5.18 23.41
C ILE A 110 -28.81 -5.70 24.84
#